data_AF-A0A2D8N8U2-F1
#
_entry.id   AF-A0A2D8N8U2-F1
#
_cell.length_a   1.000
_cell.length_b   1.000
_cell.length_c   1.000
_cell.angle_alpha   90.00
_cell.angle_beta   90.00
_cell.angle_gamma   90.00
#
_symmetry.space_group_name_H-M   'P 1'
#
loop_
_entity.id
_entity.type
_entity.pdbx_description
1 polymer ?
#
loop_
_entity_poly.entity_id
_entity_poly.type
_entity_poly.pdbx_seq_one_letter_code
_entity_poly.pdbx_strand_id
1 'polypeptide(L)'
;TVSRNMIISGIVVLSFMGLHFYDFWVPEMKYKYVDVLPENPDRYFEELVHKFEDPLRVGIYCLSFVFLALHLVHGFASSFKSLGTNNKYAGLIKKISYSYGILIPLGFCFIAVYHYYSTL
;
A
#
# COMPACT_ATOMS: atom_id res chain seq x y z
N THR A 1 -20.04 11.31 -9.02
CA THR A 1 -19.11 10.59 -9.93
C THR A 1 -17.89 10.21 -9.15
N VAL A 2 -17.49 8.94 -9.18
CA VAL A 2 -16.36 8.43 -8.38
C VAL A 2 -15.02 9.14 -8.72
N SER A 3 -14.92 9.76 -9.90
CA SER A 3 -13.78 10.63 -10.27
C SER A 3 -13.57 11.83 -9.35
N ARG A 4 -14.64 12.37 -8.73
CA ARG A 4 -14.54 13.55 -7.85
C ARG A 4 -13.78 13.24 -6.55
N ASN A 5 -13.76 11.98 -6.14
CA ASN A 5 -13.07 11.54 -4.93
C ASN A 5 -11.64 11.05 -5.19
N MET A 6 -11.17 11.07 -6.45
CA MET A 6 -9.82 10.60 -6.82
C MET A 6 -8.69 11.48 -6.30
N ILE A 7 -8.92 12.79 -6.18
CA ILE A 7 -7.94 13.68 -5.54
C ILE A 7 -7.84 13.35 -4.05
N ILE A 8 -8.98 13.13 -3.38
CA ILE A 8 -9.02 12.79 -1.95
C ILE A 8 -8.31 11.45 -1.72
N SER A 9 -8.68 10.41 -2.47
CA SER A 9 -8.02 9.10 -2.33
C SER A 9 -6.54 9.17 -2.69
N GLY A 10 -6.16 10.00 -3.66
CA GLY A 10 -4.76 10.25 -4.02
C GLY A 10 -3.96 10.91 -2.90
N ILE A 11 -4.52 11.94 -2.24
CA ILE A 11 -3.88 12.59 -1.09
C ILE A 11 -3.72 11.59 0.07
N VAL A 12 -4.75 10.79 0.37
CA VAL A 12 -4.67 9.76 1.42
C VAL A 12 -3.58 8.73 1.09
N VAL A 13 -3.51 8.26 -0.15
CA VAL A 13 -2.45 7.33 -0.59
C VAL A 13 -1.07 7.98 -0.50
N LEU A 14 -0.94 9.26 -0.82
CA LEU A 14 0.32 9.99 -0.70
C LEU A 14 0.76 10.14 0.76
N SER A 15 -0.18 10.46 1.66
CA SER A 15 0.08 10.51 3.11
C SER A 15 0.46 9.13 3.65
N PHE A 16 -0.22 8.07 3.19
CA PHE A 16 0.13 6.70 3.51
C PHE A 16 1.54 6.33 3.05
N MET A 17 1.95 6.74 1.84
CA MET A 17 3.32 6.54 1.36
C MET A 17 4.36 7.19 2.28
N GLY A 18 4.08 8.39 2.78
CA GLY A 18 4.93 9.07 3.76
C GLY A 18 5.04 8.29 5.07
N LEU A 19 3.91 7.85 5.63
CA LEU A 19 3.87 6.99 6.83
C LEU A 19 4.66 5.68 6.61
N HIS A 20 4.44 5.03 5.46
CA HIS A 20 5.10 3.79 5.10
C HIS A 20 6.63 3.95 5.02
N PHE A 21 7.11 5.04 4.41
CA PHE A 21 8.54 5.33 4.40
C PHE A 21 9.09 5.69 5.78
N TYR A 22 8.32 6.41 6.60
CA TYR A 22 8.72 6.69 7.97
C TYR A 22 8.87 5.40 8.80
N ASP A 23 7.96 4.44 8.64
CA ASP A 23 7.98 3.21 9.42
C ASP A 23 9.04 2.20 8.98
N PHE A 24 9.30 2.07 7.67
CA PHE A 24 10.18 1.02 7.13
C PHE A 24 11.43 1.56 6.44
N TRP A 25 11.29 2.59 5.60
CA TRP A 25 12.42 3.07 4.79
C TRP A 25 13.41 3.92 5.59
N VAL A 26 12.95 4.81 6.47
CA VAL A 26 13.83 5.67 7.28
C VAL A 26 14.69 4.85 8.25
N PRO A 27 14.15 3.89 9.03
CA PRO A 27 14.96 3.02 9.87
C PRO A 27 15.97 2.20 9.07
N GLU A 28 15.58 1.70 7.89
CA GLU A 28 16.46 0.94 7.00
C GLU A 28 17.63 1.80 6.49
N MET A 29 17.35 3.01 6.02
CA MET A 29 18.39 3.93 5.57
C MET A 29 19.34 4.31 6.70
N LYS A 30 18.82 4.48 7.92
CA LYS A 30 19.65 4.74 9.10
C LYS A 30 20.57 3.55 9.40
N TYR A 31 20.01 2.35 9.49
CA TYR A 31 20.76 1.12 9.79
C TYR A 31 21.90 0.89 8.79
N LYS A 32 21.58 1.00 7.50
CA LYS A 32 22.50 0.63 6.41
C LYS A 32 23.52 1.71 6.06
N TYR A 33 23.09 2.97 6.01
CA TYR A 33 23.89 4.06 5.43
C TYR A 33 24.34 5.13 6.42
N VAL A 34 23.66 5.26 7.57
CA VAL A 34 24.05 6.24 8.60
C VAL A 34 24.91 5.56 9.67
N ASP A 35 24.40 4.49 10.27
CA ASP A 35 25.08 3.76 11.33
C ASP A 35 26.06 2.71 10.78
N VAL A 36 25.91 2.35 9.49
CA VAL A 36 26.77 1.40 8.75
C VAL A 36 26.96 0.08 9.52
N LEU A 37 25.85 -0.48 9.98
CA LEU A 37 25.85 -1.71 10.78
C LEU A 37 25.99 -2.96 9.90
N PRO A 38 26.49 -4.09 10.45
CA PRO A 38 26.58 -5.35 9.73
C PRO A 38 25.21 -5.80 9.21
N GLU A 39 25.17 -6.50 8.08
CA GLU A 39 23.91 -7.05 7.56
C GLU A 39 23.32 -8.05 8.57
N ASN A 40 22.06 -7.85 8.95
CA ASN A 40 21.30 -8.77 9.77
C ASN A 40 19.96 -9.07 9.08
N PRO A 41 19.85 -10.23 8.39
CA PRO A 41 18.64 -10.58 7.65
C PRO A 41 17.45 -10.95 8.54
N ASP A 42 17.68 -11.26 9.82
CA ASP A 42 16.62 -11.73 10.73
C ASP A 42 15.83 -10.56 11.34
N ARG A 43 16.34 -9.33 11.24
CA ARG A 43 15.77 -8.11 11.83
C ARG A 43 14.39 -7.73 11.25
N TYR A 44 14.19 -7.94 9.95
CA TYR A 44 13.02 -7.39 9.24
C TYR A 44 11.68 -7.91 9.76
N PHE A 45 11.63 -9.18 10.15
CA PHE A 45 10.40 -9.80 10.64
C PHE A 45 10.00 -9.23 12.01
N GLU A 46 10.95 -9.14 12.94
CA GLU A 46 10.71 -8.57 14.28
C GLU A 46 10.29 -7.10 14.20
N GLU A 47 10.97 -6.30 13.37
CA GLU A 47 10.61 -4.89 13.18
C GLU A 47 9.21 -4.74 12.56
N LEU A 48 8.85 -5.59 11.61
CA LEU A 48 7.51 -5.60 11.03
C LEU A 48 6.46 -5.93 12.09
N VAL A 49 6.66 -6.99 12.86
CA VAL A 49 5.73 -7.41 13.93
C VAL A 49 5.53 -6.28 14.93
N HIS A 50 6.62 -5.67 15.41
CA HIS A 50 6.58 -4.59 16.39
C HIS A 50 5.80 -3.36 15.89
N LYS A 51 5.85 -3.05 14.60
CA LYS A 51 5.07 -1.95 14.01
C LYS A 51 3.57 -2.21 14.03
N PHE A 52 3.15 -3.47 13.96
CA PHE A 52 1.74 -3.89 13.91
C PHE A 52 1.15 -4.28 15.28
N GLU A 53 1.88 -4.09 16.39
CA GLU A 53 1.34 -4.26 17.75
C GLU A 53 0.31 -3.18 18.11
N ASP A 54 0.50 -1.96 17.61
CA ASP A 54 -0.38 -0.83 17.89
C ASP A 54 -1.68 -0.94 17.05
N PRO A 55 -2.86 -1.17 17.67
CA PRO A 55 -4.13 -1.28 16.95
C PRO A 55 -4.47 -0.01 16.17
N LEU A 56 -4.02 1.16 16.62
CA LEU A 56 -4.25 2.42 15.90
C LEU A 56 -3.48 2.43 14.58
N ARG A 57 -2.22 1.99 14.59
CA ARG A 57 -1.42 1.86 13.35
C ARG A 57 -2.07 0.88 12.40
N VAL A 58 -2.46 -0.31 12.87
CA VAL A 58 -3.14 -1.32 12.06
C VAL A 58 -4.40 -0.73 11.42
N GLY A 59 -5.23 -0.04 12.21
CA GLY A 59 -6.44 0.63 11.71
C GLY A 59 -6.16 1.66 10.61
N ILE A 60 -5.13 2.51 10.79
CA ILE A 60 -4.72 3.50 9.79
C ILE A 60 -4.23 2.84 8.51
N TYR A 61 -3.43 1.77 8.61
CA TYR A 61 -2.94 1.02 7.44
C TYR A 61 -4.10 0.37 6.69
N CYS A 62 -5.00 -0.33 7.38
CA CYS A 62 -6.18 -0.95 6.78
C CYS A 62 -7.08 0.08 6.08
N LEU A 63 -7.34 1.23 6.72
CA LEU A 63 -8.11 2.31 6.11
C LEU A 63 -7.42 2.86 4.86
N SER A 64 -6.10 3.07 4.92
CA SER A 64 -5.31 3.53 3.79
C SER A 64 -5.35 2.55 2.61
N PHE A 65 -5.34 1.24 2.88
CA PHE A 65 -5.49 0.21 1.83
C PHE A 65 -6.86 0.23 1.17
N VAL A 66 -7.94 0.58 1.87
CA VAL A 66 -9.26 0.79 1.25
C VAL A 66 -9.22 1.98 0.28
N PHE A 67 -8.62 3.10 0.68
CA PHE A 67 -8.46 4.25 -0.23
C PHE A 67 -7.53 3.95 -1.40
N LEU A 68 -6.47 3.15 -1.18
CA LEU A 68 -5.59 2.67 -2.24
C LEU A 68 -6.36 1.78 -3.23
N ALA A 69 -7.22 0.89 -2.75
CA ALA A 69 -8.05 0.06 -3.62
C ALA A 69 -8.95 0.90 -4.53
N LEU A 70 -9.66 1.87 -3.94
CA LEU A 70 -10.48 2.82 -4.71
C LEU A 70 -9.62 3.59 -5.73
N HIS A 71 -8.45 4.09 -5.33
CA HIS A 71 -7.55 4.82 -6.22
C HIS A 71 -7.05 3.96 -7.39
N LEU A 72 -6.66 2.70 -7.14
CA LEU A 72 -6.15 1.78 -8.17
C LEU A 72 -7.25 1.32 -9.15
N VAL A 73 -8.43 0.93 -8.64
CA VAL A 73 -9.54 0.46 -9.49
C VAL A 73 -9.91 1.48 -10.56
N HIS A 74 -9.80 2.77 -10.25
CA HIS A 74 -10.13 3.87 -11.15
C HIS A 74 -8.91 4.42 -11.91
N GLY A 75 -7.80 4.65 -11.20
CA GLY A 75 -6.60 5.26 -11.76
C GLY A 75 -5.88 4.35 -12.74
N PHE A 76 -5.80 3.04 -12.45
CA PHE A 76 -5.03 2.11 -13.26
C PHE A 76 -5.56 2.04 -14.70
N ALA A 77 -6.86 1.78 -14.89
CA ALA A 77 -7.48 1.76 -16.22
C ALA A 77 -7.36 3.10 -16.95
N SER A 78 -7.47 4.22 -16.21
CA SER A 78 -7.37 5.57 -16.79
C SER A 78 -5.97 5.84 -17.33
N SER A 79 -4.91 5.42 -16.62
CA SER A 79 -3.52 5.62 -17.04
C SER A 79 -3.25 4.92 -18.38
N PHE A 80 -3.71 3.68 -18.57
CA PHE A 80 -3.55 2.97 -19.85
C PHE A 80 -4.32 3.64 -20.99
N LYS A 81 -5.47 4.24 -20.70
CA LYS A 81 -6.21 5.03 -21.70
C LYS A 81 -5.41 6.27 -22.11
N SER A 82 -4.79 6.98 -21.16
CA SER A 82 -3.93 8.14 -21.44
C SER A 82 -2.69 7.80 -22.25
N LEU A 83 -2.17 6.58 -22.12
CA LEU A 83 -1.06 6.06 -22.92
C LEU A 83 -1.45 5.65 -24.36
N GLY A 84 -2.72 5.83 -24.76
CA GLY A 84 -3.17 5.56 -26.12
C GLY A 84 -3.56 4.10 -26.39
N THR A 85 -3.92 3.33 -25.35
CA THR A 85 -4.29 1.93 -25.55
C THR A 85 -5.52 1.76 -26.45
N ASN A 86 -5.44 0.83 -27.40
CA ASN A 86 -6.53 0.50 -28.31
C ASN A 86 -7.80 0.05 -27.54
N ASN A 87 -8.95 0.56 -27.97
CA ASN A 87 -10.27 0.28 -27.38
C ASN A 87 -10.61 -1.22 -27.36
N LYS A 88 -10.04 -2.03 -28.27
CA LYS A 88 -10.16 -3.51 -28.25
C LYS A 88 -9.71 -4.13 -26.91
N TYR A 89 -8.72 -3.54 -26.25
CA TYR A 89 -8.17 -4.05 -24.98
C TYR A 89 -8.74 -3.34 -23.75
N ALA A 90 -9.55 -2.30 -23.93
CA ALA A 90 -10.09 -1.50 -22.83
C ALA A 90 -10.92 -2.33 -21.84
N GLY A 91 -11.70 -3.31 -22.35
CA GLY A 91 -12.48 -4.23 -21.51
C GLY A 91 -11.60 -5.14 -20.64
N LEU A 92 -10.50 -5.66 -21.22
CA LEU A 92 -9.54 -6.49 -20.50
C LEU A 92 -8.80 -5.68 -19.43
N ILE A 93 -8.29 -4.49 -19.79
CA ILE A 93 -7.60 -3.59 -18.86
C ILE A 93 -8.51 -3.22 -17.69
N LYS A 94 -9.78 -2.95 -17.93
CA LYS A 94 -10.73 -2.64 -16.87
C LYS A 94 -10.90 -3.80 -15.89
N LYS A 95 -11.00 -5.04 -16.39
CA LYS A 95 -11.06 -6.24 -15.54
C LYS A 95 -9.78 -6.42 -14.73
N ILE A 96 -8.61 -6.28 -15.35
CA ILE A 96 -7.31 -6.36 -14.66
C ILE A 96 -7.19 -5.28 -13.60
N SER A 97 -7.56 -4.04 -13.91
CA SER A 97 -7.53 -2.91 -12.97
C SER A 97 -8.40 -3.17 -11.75
N TYR A 98 -9.59 -3.75 -11.97
CA TYR A 98 -10.50 -4.09 -10.89
C TYR A 98 -9.95 -5.21 -10.00
N SER A 99 -9.48 -6.31 -10.60
CA SER A 99 -8.88 -7.43 -9.87
C SER A 99 -7.63 -6.98 -9.10
N TYR A 100 -6.72 -6.27 -9.74
CA TYR A 100 -5.49 -5.78 -9.15
C TYR A 100 -5.76 -4.80 -8.00
N GLY A 101 -6.67 -3.84 -8.22
CA GLY A 101 -7.03 -2.85 -7.22
C GLY A 101 -7.74 -3.42 -5.98
N ILE A 102 -8.27 -4.64 -6.04
CA ILE A 102 -8.92 -5.29 -4.89
C ILE A 102 -8.01 -6.33 -4.23
N LEU A 103 -7.40 -7.22 -5.02
CA LEU A 103 -6.62 -8.34 -4.49
C LEU A 103 -5.38 -7.86 -3.74
N ILE A 104 -4.67 -6.87 -4.27
CA ILE A 104 -3.42 -6.40 -3.66
C ILE A 104 -3.70 -5.71 -2.30
N PRO A 105 -4.61 -4.74 -2.19
CA PRO A 105 -4.89 -4.11 -0.90
C PRO A 105 -5.54 -5.07 0.11
N LEU A 106 -6.35 -6.03 -0.34
CA LEU A 106 -6.86 -7.09 0.54
C LEU A 106 -5.73 -7.96 1.11
N GLY A 107 -4.76 -8.35 0.28
CA GLY A 107 -3.60 -9.11 0.74
C GLY A 107 -2.80 -8.36 1.80
N PHE A 108 -2.54 -7.07 1.60
CA PHE A 108 -1.84 -6.24 2.60
C PHE A 108 -2.67 -6.03 3.87
N CYS A 109 -3.98 -5.84 3.75
CA CYS A 109 -4.87 -5.75 4.91
C CYS A 109 -4.87 -7.05 5.72
N PHE A 110 -4.93 -8.20 5.04
CA PHE A 110 -4.82 -9.52 5.68
C PHE A 110 -3.49 -9.66 6.46
N ILE A 111 -2.37 -9.26 5.86
CA ILE A 111 -1.06 -9.31 6.53
C ILE A 111 -1.06 -8.45 7.80
N ALA A 112 -1.53 -7.21 7.72
CA ALA A 112 -1.58 -6.30 8.88
C ALA A 112 -2.44 -6.85 10.02
N VAL A 113 -3.63 -7.37 9.68
CA VAL A 113 -4.55 -7.96 10.65
C VAL A 113 -4.01 -9.26 11.25
N TYR A 114 -3.40 -10.12 10.44
CA TYR A 114 -2.79 -11.37 10.90
C TYR A 114 -1.69 -11.12 11.94
N HIS A 115 -0.79 -10.17 11.67
CA HIS A 115 0.29 -9.85 12.61
C HIS A 115 -0.25 -9.22 13.89
N TYR A 116 -1.26 -8.34 13.82
CA TYR A 116 -1.90 -7.80 15.02
C TYR A 116 -2.46 -8.89 15.94
N TYR A 117 -3.20 -9.86 15.39
CA TYR A 117 -3.75 -10.97 16.18
C TYR A 117 -2.69 -11.97 16.64
N SER A 118 -1.59 -12.13 15.90
CA SER A 118 -0.49 -13.02 16.28
C SER A 118 0.36 -12.45 17.42
N THR A 119 0.30 -11.13 17.67
CA THR A 119 1.07 -10.46 18.72
C THR A 119 0.23 -10.16 19.98
N LEU A 120 -1.06 -10.46 19.96
CA LEU A 120 -1.96 -10.46 21.12
C LEU A 120 -1.68 -11.67 22.03
#